data_AF-A0A534RJD7-F1
#
_entry.id   AF-A0A534RJD7-F1
#
_cell.length_a   1.000
_cell.length_b   1.000
_cell.length_c   1.000
_cell.angle_alpha   90.00
_cell.angle_beta   90.00
_cell.angle_gamma   90.00
#
_symmetry.space_group_name_H-M   'P 1'
#
loop_
_entity.id
_entity.type
_entity.pdbx_description
1 polymer ?
#
loop_
_entity_poly.entity_id
_entity_poly.type
_entity_poly.pdbx_seq_one_letter_code
_entity_poly.pdbx_strand_id
1 'polypeptide(L)' 'FGRYICPAPQIVAAAIAQRTRKMRIGTAVVLLPHHDPIRLAEDYALVDLLSGGRLDFG' A
#
# COMPACT_ATOMS: atom_id res chain seq x y z
N PHE A 1 3.33 -4.96 23.20
CA PHE A 1 3.70 -4.61 21.82
C PHE A 1 2.47 -4.81 20.93
N GLY A 2 1.95 -3.72 20.38
CA GLY A 2 0.59 -3.59 19.85
C GLY A 2 0.27 -4.53 18.69
N ARG A 3 -0.95 -5.05 18.70
CA ARG A 3 -1.54 -5.92 17.69
C ARG A 3 -1.54 -5.19 16.34
N TYR A 4 -0.74 -5.65 15.37
CA TYR A 4 -0.77 -5.13 14.00
C TYR A 4 -2.17 -5.33 13.41
N ILE A 5 -2.94 -4.24 13.29
CA ILE A 5 -4.33 -4.29 12.78
C ILE A 5 -4.32 -4.62 11.27
N CYS A 6 -3.27 -4.24 10.56
CA CYS A 6 -3.07 -4.53 9.15
C CYS A 6 -1.58 -4.79 8.88
N PRO A 7 -1.12 -6.06 8.88
CA PRO A 7 0.29 -6.39 8.70
C PRO A 7 0.77 -6.20 7.25
N ALA A 8 -0.16 -6.09 6.30
CA ALA A 8 0.13 -5.94 4.86
C ALA A 8 -0.79 -4.86 4.25
N PRO A 9 -0.54 -3.57 4.55
CA PRO A 9 -1.34 -2.46 4.02
C PRO A 9 -1.41 -2.42 2.49
N GLN A 10 -0.36 -2.87 1.81
CA GLN A 10 -0.32 -2.98 0.34
C GLN A 10 -1.42 -3.91 -0.23
N ILE A 11 -1.78 -4.99 0.48
CA ILE A 11 -2.83 -5.91 0.03
C ILE A 11 -4.21 -5.24 0.11
N VAL A 12 -4.46 -4.53 1.21
CA VAL A 12 -5.71 -3.76 1.39
C VAL A 12 -5.77 -2.62 0.36
N ALA A 13 -4.67 -1.93 0.11
CA ALA A 13 -4.58 -0.88 -0.89
C ALA A 13 -4.88 -1.42 -2.31
N ALA A 14 -4.37 -2.59 -2.68
CA ALA A 14 -4.69 -3.24 -3.95
C ALA A 14 -6.20 -3.55 -4.08
N ALA A 15 -6.82 -4.06 -3.01
CA ALA A 15 -8.26 -4.31 -3.00
C ALA A 15 -9.09 -3.03 -3.15
N ILE A 16 -8.67 -1.92 -2.50
CA ILE A 16 -9.31 -0.61 -2.63
C ILE A 16 -9.12 -0.06 -4.05
N ALA A 17 -7.93 -0.21 -4.64
CA ALA A 17 -7.62 0.23 -6.00
C ALA A 17 -8.59 -0.38 -7.02
N GLN A 18 -8.90 -1.67 -6.88
CA GLN A 18 -9.84 -2.37 -7.78
C GLN A 18 -11.31 -1.97 -7.58
N ARG A 19 -11.72 -1.57 -6.36
CA ARG A 19 -13.11 -1.18 -6.06
C ARG A 19 -13.41 0.30 -6.28
N THR A 20 -12.39 1.14 -6.39
CA THR A 20 -12.54 2.60 -6.54
C THR A 20 -11.99 3.07 -7.89
N ARG A 21 -12.41 4.27 -8.33
CA ARG A 21 -11.96 4.85 -9.61
C ARG A 21 -11.43 6.28 -9.51
N LYS A 22 -11.68 6.97 -8.40
CA LYS A 22 -11.38 8.42 -8.26
C LYS A 22 -10.59 8.78 -7.01
N MET A 23 -10.89 8.14 -5.88
CA MET A 23 -10.25 8.47 -4.60
C MET A 23 -8.76 8.08 -4.58
N ARG A 24 -7.91 8.89 -3.94
CA ARG A 24 -6.50 8.53 -3.68
C ARG A 24 -6.40 7.50 -2.56
N ILE A 25 -5.32 6.71 -2.56
CA ILE A 25 -5.11 5.60 -1.62
C ILE A 25 -3.81 5.87 -0.89
N GLY A 26 -3.89 6.26 0.38
CA GLY A 26 -2.72 6.57 1.20
C GLY A 26 -2.38 5.45 2.18
N THR A 27 -1.08 5.26 2.42
CA THR A 27 -0.59 4.51 3.59
C THR A 27 -0.14 5.48 4.68
N ALA A 28 -0.46 5.17 5.94
CA ALA A 28 -0.15 6.02 7.09
C ALA A 28 0.06 5.15 8.35
N VAL A 29 1.22 4.52 8.56
CA VAL A 29 2.50 4.60 7.85
C VAL A 29 3.02 3.21 7.53
N VAL A 30 3.95 3.08 6.58
CA VAL A 30 4.69 1.82 6.38
C VAL A 30 5.99 1.82 7.19
N LEU A 31 6.16 0.81 8.03
CA LEU A 31 7.37 0.66 8.85
C LEU A 31 8.50 0.02 8.02
N LEU A 32 9.13 0.81 7.16
CA LEU A 32 10.22 0.42 6.27
C LEU A 32 11.30 -0.47 6.94
N PRO A 33 11.78 -0.19 8.17
CA PRO A 33 12.82 -1.03 8.79
C PRO A 33 12.41 -2.48 9.07
N HIS A 34 11.12 -2.81 9.02
CA HIS A 34 10.60 -4.15 9.25
C HIS A 34 10.33 -4.94 7.97
N HIS A 35 10.63 -4.38 6.79
CA HIS A 35 10.38 -5.00 5.49
C HIS A 35 11.62 -4.96 4.60
N ASP A 36 11.68 -5.88 3.64
CA ASP A 36 12.64 -5.76 2.54
C ASP A 36 12.24 -4.56 1.66
N PRO A 37 13.12 -3.55 1.51
CA PRO A 37 12.75 -2.31 0.84
C PRO A 37 12.51 -2.48 -0.66
N ILE A 38 13.17 -3.45 -1.30
CA ILE A 38 13.00 -3.72 -2.73
C ILE A 38 11.65 -4.35 -2.96
N ARG A 39 11.31 -5.39 -2.20
CA ARG A 39 10.02 -6.06 -2.27
C ARG A 39 8.86 -5.12 -1.94
N LEU A 40 9.05 -4.26 -0.95
CA LEU A 40 8.06 -3.26 -0.59
C LEU A 40 7.84 -2.27 -1.75
N ALA A 41 8.91 -1.81 -2.39
CA ALA A 41 8.82 -0.93 -3.55
C ALA A 41 8.09 -1.61 -4.73
N GLU A 42 8.37 -2.88 -5.01
CA GLU A 42 7.67 -3.67 -6.03
C GLU A 42 6.17 -3.80 -5.74
N ASP A 43 5.82 -4.14 -4.50
CA ASP A 43 4.43 -4.27 -4.07
C ASP A 43 3.66 -2.94 -4.26
N TYR A 44 4.24 -1.81 -3.86
CA TYR A 44 3.59 -0.50 -4.01
C TYR A 44 3.60 -0.01 -5.45
N ALA A 45 4.61 -0.32 -6.25
CA ALA A 45 4.59 -0.06 -7.69
C ALA A 45 3.42 -0.80 -8.37
N LEU A 46 3.18 -2.06 -7.99
CA LEU A 46 2.02 -2.80 -8.47
C LEU A 46 0.70 -2.15 -8.04
N VAL A 47 0.59 -1.73 -6.78
CA VAL A 47 -0.61 -1.01 -6.30
C VAL A 47 -0.82 0.29 -7.08
N ASP A 48 0.24 1.04 -7.36
CA ASP A 48 0.14 2.28 -8.11
C ASP A 48 -0.39 2.03 -9.54
N LEU A 49 0.14 1.03 -10.23
CA LEU A 49 -0.34 0.57 -11.53
C LEU A 49 -1.82 0.13 -11.48
N LEU A 50 -2.21 -0.67 -10.50
CA LEU A 50 -3.60 -1.12 -10.32
C LEU A 50 -4.55 0.04 -10.00
N SER A 51 -4.04 1.06 -9.32
CA SER A 51 -4.81 2.25 -8.95
C SER A 51 -4.89 3.29 -10.08
N GLY A 52 -3.99 3.22 -11.06
CA GLY A 52 -3.85 4.21 -12.13
C GLY A 52 -3.22 5.52 -11.64
N GLY A 53 -2.13 5.44 -10.85
CA GLY A 53 -1.42 6.63 -10.36
C GLY A 53 -2.08 7.29 -9.14
N ARG A 54 -2.93 6.57 -8.41
CA ARG A 54 -3.71 7.10 -7.27
C ARG A 54 -3.12 6.71 -5.91
N LEU A 55 -1.95 6.08 -5.89
CA LEU A 55 -1.28 5.73 -4.64
C LEU A 55 -0.55 6.94 -4.06
N ASP A 56 -0.71 7.14 -2.74
CA ASP A 56 0.11 8.01 -1.90
C ASP A 56 0.93 7.12 -0.97
N PHE A 57 2.23 7.03 -1.22
CA PHE A 57 3.15 6.25 -0.39
C PHE A 57 3.72 7.13 0.74
N GLY A 58 3.51 6.71 1.98
CA GLY A 58 3.89 7.42 3.21
C GLY A 58 3.98 6.52 4.43
#